data_AF-A0A843HZE0-F1
#
_entry.id   AF-A0A843HZE0-F1
#
_cell.length_a   1.000
_cell.length_b   1.000
_cell.length_c   1.000
_cell.angle_alpha   90.00
_cell.angle_beta   90.00
_cell.angle_gamma   90.00
#
_symmetry.space_group_name_H-M   'P 1'
#
loop_
_entity.id
_entity.type
_entity.pdbx_description
1 polymer ?
#
loop_
_entity_poly.entity_id
_entity_poly.type
_entity_poly.pdbx_seq_one_letter_code
_entity_poly.pdbx_strand_id
1 'polypeptide(L)'
;MISLSRIRVSSYVNCLARSQGLSVEDPLVTTEAFLIAYKNNEFLDMFIFSDRGILLQKEDYVSVDGTVCEPYLKIFSKYDRKTIIDTAKYLWKSSRNSKTIGKEEIELLKDLGIYSEES
;
A
#
# COMPACT_ATOMS: atom_id res chain seq x y z
N MET A 1 19.62 -9.66 -12.24
CA MET A 1 18.57 -10.42 -11.52
C MET A 1 17.56 -9.41 -10.99
N ILE A 2 16.29 -9.54 -11.36
CA ILE A 2 15.22 -8.72 -10.78
C ILE A 2 15.04 -9.18 -9.33
N SER A 3 14.98 -8.26 -8.37
CA SER A 3 14.72 -8.59 -6.98
C SER A 3 13.34 -9.25 -6.84
N LEU A 4 13.23 -10.31 -6.05
CA LEU A 4 11.95 -10.97 -5.75
C LEU A 4 10.92 -9.99 -5.17
N SER A 5 11.37 -9.01 -4.38
CA SER A 5 10.49 -7.95 -3.86
C SER A 5 9.93 -7.05 -4.94
N ARG A 6 10.70 -6.74 -6.01
CA ARG A 6 10.18 -5.97 -7.17
C ARG A 6 9.05 -6.71 -7.87
N ILE A 7 9.24 -8.01 -8.10
CA ILE A 7 8.21 -8.87 -8.71
C ILE A 7 6.97 -8.90 -7.83
N ARG A 8 7.14 -9.12 -6.53
CA ARG A 8 6.03 -9.25 -5.60
C ARG A 8 5.25 -7.94 -5.45
N VAL A 9 5.93 -6.81 -5.27
CA VAL A 9 5.26 -5.50 -5.20
C VAL A 9 4.54 -5.17 -6.51
N SER A 10 5.16 -5.43 -7.67
CA SER A 10 4.50 -5.23 -8.95
C SER A 10 3.28 -6.14 -9.13
N SER A 11 3.31 -7.36 -8.57
CA SER A 11 2.17 -8.27 -8.58
C SER A 11 0.98 -7.72 -7.78
N TYR A 12 1.23 -7.01 -6.67
CA TYR A 12 0.18 -6.31 -5.92
C TYR A 12 -0.44 -5.19 -6.76
N VAL A 13 0.40 -4.32 -7.35
CA VAL A 13 -0.04 -3.21 -8.19
C VAL A 13 -0.91 -3.69 -9.36
N ASN A 14 -0.47 -4.72 -10.07
CA ASN A 14 -1.22 -5.26 -11.21
C ASN A 14 -2.55 -5.87 -10.80
N CYS A 15 -2.56 -6.64 -9.71
CA CYS A 15 -3.78 -7.22 -9.18
C CYS A 15 -4.79 -6.15 -8.75
N LEU A 16 -4.34 -5.12 -8.02
CA LEU A 16 -5.18 -4.02 -7.53
C LEU A 16 -5.74 -3.19 -8.70
N ALA A 17 -4.86 -2.77 -9.62
CA ALA A 17 -5.23 -2.02 -10.82
C ALA A 17 -6.31 -2.76 -11.63
N ARG A 18 -6.08 -4.03 -11.92
CA ARG A 18 -7.04 -4.87 -12.67
C ARG A 18 -8.37 -5.03 -11.94
N SER A 19 -8.33 -5.29 -10.63
CA SER A 19 -9.55 -5.56 -9.84
C SER A 19 -10.42 -4.32 -9.68
N GLN A 20 -9.82 -3.12 -9.72
CA GLN A 20 -10.52 -1.85 -9.55
C GLN A 20 -10.79 -1.11 -10.87
N GLY A 21 -10.26 -1.62 -12.00
CA GLY A 21 -10.36 -0.94 -13.30
C GLY A 21 -9.53 0.36 -13.36
N LEU A 22 -8.43 0.43 -12.62
CA LEU A 22 -7.55 1.60 -12.53
C LEU A 22 -6.22 1.37 -13.25
N SER A 23 -5.47 2.46 -13.47
CA SER A 23 -4.09 2.37 -13.97
C SER A 23 -3.14 1.86 -12.89
N VAL A 24 -2.09 1.15 -13.28
CA VAL A 24 -0.98 0.76 -12.41
C VAL A 24 -0.22 1.97 -11.84
N GLU A 25 -0.37 3.14 -12.46
CA GLU A 25 0.18 4.42 -12.00
C GLU A 25 -0.82 5.22 -11.13
N ASP A 26 -2.03 4.69 -10.88
CA ASP A 26 -3.01 5.39 -10.03
C ASP A 26 -2.46 5.52 -8.60
N PRO A 27 -2.52 6.72 -7.99
CA PRO A 27 -2.05 6.92 -6.62
C PRO A 27 -2.71 6.01 -5.60
N LEU A 28 -3.99 5.65 -5.76
CA LEU A 28 -4.67 4.72 -4.84
C LEU A 28 -4.07 3.32 -4.94
N VAL A 29 -3.93 2.79 -6.16
CA VAL A 29 -3.36 1.46 -6.43
C VAL A 29 -1.96 1.33 -5.82
N THR A 30 -1.10 2.31 -6.08
CA THR A 30 0.28 2.31 -5.59
C THR A 30 0.36 2.49 -4.08
N THR A 31 -0.56 3.26 -3.50
CA THR A 31 -0.67 3.44 -2.03
C THR A 31 -1.12 2.16 -1.34
N GLU A 32 -2.12 1.47 -1.88
CA GLU A 32 -2.58 0.18 -1.36
C GLU A 32 -1.48 -0.88 -1.47
N ALA A 33 -0.75 -0.91 -2.59
CA ALA A 33 0.40 -1.79 -2.76
C ALA A 33 1.49 -1.51 -1.72
N PHE A 34 1.74 -0.24 -1.38
CA PHE A 34 2.63 0.13 -0.27
C PHE A 34 2.16 -0.43 1.07
N LEU A 35 0.86 -0.32 1.39
CA LEU A 35 0.31 -0.86 2.65
C LEU A 35 0.46 -2.39 2.73
N ILE A 36 0.21 -3.10 1.62
CA ILE A 36 0.44 -4.55 1.54
C ILE A 36 1.94 -4.87 1.69
N ALA A 37 2.81 -4.12 1.02
CA ALA A 37 4.26 -4.29 1.10
C ALA A 37 4.75 -4.08 2.54
N TYR A 38 4.27 -3.03 3.21
CA TYR A 38 4.57 -2.72 4.60
C TYR A 38 4.16 -3.87 5.52
N LYS A 39 2.92 -4.36 5.39
CA LYS A 39 2.41 -5.48 6.17
C LYS A 39 3.26 -6.75 6.03
N ASN A 40 3.79 -6.99 4.84
CA ASN A 40 4.57 -8.20 4.54
C ASN A 40 6.08 -8.02 4.72
N ASN A 41 6.54 -6.90 5.32
CA ASN A 41 7.96 -6.56 5.49
C ASN A 41 8.76 -6.62 4.16
N GLU A 42 8.13 -6.15 3.08
CA GLU A 42 8.77 -6.06 1.76
C GLU A 42 9.64 -4.80 1.63
N PHE A 43 10.46 -4.74 0.58
CA PHE A 43 11.38 -3.63 0.34
C PHE A 43 10.62 -2.33 0.00
N LEU A 44 10.67 -1.33 0.90
CA LEU A 44 9.88 -0.10 0.77
C LEU A 44 10.58 1.03 -0.01
N ASP A 45 11.89 0.90 -0.29
CA ASP A 45 12.68 1.90 -1.02
C ASP A 45 12.25 2.08 -2.49
N MET A 46 11.38 1.19 -2.98
CA MET A 46 10.77 1.29 -4.31
C MET A 46 9.65 2.34 -4.37
N PHE A 47 9.21 2.82 -3.22
CA PHE A 47 8.12 3.78 -3.12
C PHE A 47 8.63 5.19 -2.84
N ILE A 48 7.85 6.18 -3.23
CA ILE A 48 8.11 7.59 -2.96
C ILE A 48 6.87 8.27 -2.41
N PHE A 49 7.10 9.23 -1.50
CA PHE A 49 6.04 10.07 -0.97
C PHE A 49 5.56 11.10 -2.00
N SER A 50 4.25 11.29 -2.10
CA SER A 50 3.62 12.33 -2.92
C SER A 50 2.41 12.93 -2.19
N ASP A 51 2.01 14.15 -2.58
CA ASP A 51 0.78 14.76 -2.09
C ASP A 51 -0.48 13.95 -2.46
N ARG A 52 -0.41 13.14 -3.51
CA ARG A 52 -1.51 12.27 -3.95
C ARG A 52 -1.53 10.88 -3.30
N GLY A 53 -0.50 10.50 -2.54
CA GLY A 53 -0.36 9.14 -2.00
C GLY A 53 1.09 8.68 -1.92
N ILE A 54 1.29 7.37 -1.80
CA ILE A 54 2.60 6.73 -1.92
C ILE A 54 2.69 6.09 -3.30
N LEU A 55 3.67 6.49 -4.10
CA LEU A 55 3.79 6.07 -5.50
C LEU A 55 4.90 5.03 -5.66
N LEU A 56 4.71 4.07 -6.55
CA LEU A 56 5.77 3.16 -6.96
C LEU A 56 6.67 3.86 -8.00
N GLN A 57 7.98 3.77 -7.84
CA GLN A 57 8.94 4.29 -8.83
C GLN A 57 8.84 3.51 -10.14
N LYS A 58 8.91 4.22 -11.27
CA LYS A 58 8.66 3.63 -12.59
C LYS A 58 9.70 2.59 -12.97
N GLU A 59 10.94 2.81 -12.55
CA GLU A 59 12.09 1.91 -12.74
C GLU A 59 12.02 0.62 -11.91
N ASP A 60 11.19 0.60 -10.86
CA ASP A 60 10.99 -0.56 -9.99
C ASP A 60 9.80 -1.43 -10.42
N TYR A 61 8.90 -0.89 -11.24
CA TYR A 61 7.74 -1.61 -11.76
C TYR A 61 8.17 -2.66 -12.81
N VAL A 62 7.63 -3.87 -12.66
CA VAL A 62 7.80 -4.98 -13.60
C VAL A 62 6.43 -5.53 -13.97
N SER A 63 6.13 -5.59 -15.27
CA SER A 63 4.88 -6.18 -15.75
C SER A 63 4.86 -7.69 -15.46
N VAL A 64 4.08 -8.09 -14.47
CA VAL A 64 3.91 -9.49 -14.05
C VAL A 64 2.44 -9.79 -13.76
N ASP A 65 1.97 -10.96 -14.18
CA ASP A 65 0.64 -11.43 -13.78
C ASP A 65 0.68 -11.88 -12.31
N GLY A 66 -0.29 -11.42 -11.53
CA GLY A 66 -0.40 -11.79 -10.12
C GLY A 66 -1.83 -11.63 -9.60
N THR A 67 -2.20 -12.49 -8.66
CA THR A 67 -3.50 -12.48 -7.95
C THR A 67 -3.34 -12.23 -6.45
N VAL A 68 -2.14 -11.80 -6.01
CA VAL A 68 -1.72 -11.80 -4.60
C VAL A 68 -2.42 -10.71 -3.76
N CYS A 69 -3.28 -9.88 -4.35
CA CYS A 69 -4.00 -8.83 -3.65
C CYS A 69 -5.40 -9.22 -3.13
N GLU A 70 -5.93 -10.39 -3.51
CA GLU A 70 -7.33 -10.77 -3.22
C GLU A 70 -7.76 -10.64 -1.75
N PRO A 71 -6.94 -11.05 -0.75
CA PRO A 71 -7.32 -10.88 0.66
C PRO A 71 -7.46 -9.41 1.07
N TYR A 72 -6.69 -8.52 0.45
CA TYR A 72 -6.62 -7.10 0.78
C TYR A 72 -7.74 -6.30 0.10
N LEU A 73 -8.23 -6.75 -1.07
CA LEU A 73 -9.34 -6.07 -1.77
C LEU A 73 -10.57 -5.90 -0.88
N LYS A 74 -10.94 -6.94 -0.11
CA LYS A 74 -12.08 -6.89 0.81
C LYS A 74 -11.85 -5.93 1.98
N ILE A 75 -10.60 -5.72 2.37
CA ILE A 75 -10.24 -4.77 3.42
C ILE A 75 -10.37 -3.36 2.85
N PHE A 76 -9.68 -3.06 1.75
CA PHE A 76 -9.67 -1.73 1.14
C PHE A 76 -11.06 -1.28 0.70
N SER A 77 -11.95 -2.18 0.27
CA SER A 77 -13.32 -1.82 -0.11
C SER A 77 -14.17 -1.21 1.03
N LYS A 78 -13.73 -1.34 2.29
CA LYS A 78 -14.44 -0.76 3.46
C LYS A 78 -14.08 0.71 3.71
N TYR A 79 -13.00 1.20 3.11
CA TYR A 79 -12.42 2.50 3.40
C TYR A 79 -12.46 3.38 2.17
N ASP A 80 -12.64 4.68 2.37
CA ASP A 80 -12.52 5.62 1.27
C ASP A 80 -11.05 5.87 0.89
N ARG A 81 -10.87 6.44 -0.31
CA ARG A 81 -9.53 6.76 -0.87
C ARG A 81 -8.72 7.66 0.07
N LYS A 82 -9.36 8.60 0.78
CA LYS A 82 -8.67 9.56 1.65
C LYS A 82 -8.10 8.82 2.87
N THR A 83 -8.88 7.97 3.52
CA THR A 83 -8.45 7.18 4.68
C THR A 83 -7.28 6.26 4.33
N ILE A 84 -7.30 5.60 3.16
CA ILE A 84 -6.19 4.77 2.68
C ILE A 84 -4.91 5.61 2.48
N ILE A 85 -5.03 6.76 1.81
CA ILE A 85 -3.90 7.67 1.55
C ILE A 85 -3.31 8.22 2.84
N ASP A 86 -4.15 8.69 3.75
CA ASP A 86 -3.70 9.28 5.02
C ASP A 86 -3.03 8.24 5.91
N THR A 87 -3.55 7.00 5.92
CA THR A 87 -2.94 5.86 6.62
C THR A 87 -1.53 5.55 6.09
N ALA A 88 -1.38 5.43 4.78
CA ALA A 88 -0.09 5.13 4.16
C ALA A 88 0.93 6.25 4.40
N LYS A 89 0.49 7.51 4.28
CA LYS A 89 1.33 8.68 4.58
C LYS A 89 1.72 8.75 6.05
N TYR A 90 0.82 8.36 6.95
CA TYR A 90 1.14 8.21 8.36
C TYR A 90 2.23 7.16 8.57
N LEU A 91 2.11 5.95 8.02
CA LEU A 91 3.16 4.93 8.16
C LEU A 91 4.50 5.39 7.59
N TRP A 92 4.49 6.06 6.44
CA TRP A 92 5.69 6.64 5.83
C TRP A 92 6.36 7.67 6.77
N LYS A 93 5.57 8.58 7.35
CA LYS A 93 6.04 9.70 8.17
C LYS A 93 6.22 9.39 9.65
N SER A 94 5.59 8.36 10.19
CA SER A 94 5.67 7.97 11.61
C SER A 94 7.10 7.56 11.98
N SER A 95 7.91 7.15 10.99
CA SER A 95 9.37 7.03 11.11
C SER A 95 10.11 8.35 11.40
N ARG A 96 9.46 9.51 11.22
CA ARG A 96 10.09 10.84 11.23
C ARG A 96 9.35 11.96 11.98
N ASN A 97 8.05 11.85 12.31
CA ASN A 97 7.34 12.80 13.18
C ASN A 97 5.93 12.32 13.59
N SER A 98 5.59 12.50 14.87
CA SER A 98 4.32 12.06 15.48
C SER A 98 3.14 12.93 15.04
N LYS A 99 2.51 12.61 13.92
CA LYS A 99 1.18 13.12 13.59
C LYS A 99 0.14 12.19 14.22
N THR A 100 -0.84 12.70 14.94
CA THR A 100 -1.94 11.89 15.46
C THR A 100 -2.73 11.29 14.28
N ILE A 101 -2.83 9.97 14.25
CA ILE A 101 -3.61 9.21 13.27
C ILE A 101 -5.07 9.14 13.74
N GLY A 102 -6.03 9.19 12.81
CA GLY A 102 -7.46 9.15 13.14
C GLY A 102 -7.95 7.73 13.40
N LYS A 103 -9.22 7.62 13.84
CA LYS A 103 -9.82 6.34 14.24
C LYS A 103 -9.95 5.37 13.05
N GLU A 104 -10.39 5.86 11.90
CA GLU A 104 -10.57 5.02 10.70
C GLU A 104 -9.23 4.51 10.16
N GLU A 105 -8.18 5.34 10.20
CA GLU A 105 -6.84 4.91 9.81
C GLU A 105 -6.28 3.85 10.79
N ILE A 106 -6.54 3.98 12.10
CA ILE A 106 -6.20 2.92 13.08
C ILE A 106 -6.97 1.63 12.76
N GLU A 107 -8.26 1.73 12.46
CA GLU A 107 -9.08 0.55 12.08
C GLU A 107 -8.53 -0.11 10.81
N LEU A 108 -8.15 0.66 9.79
CA LEU A 108 -7.49 0.12 8.59
C LEU A 108 -6.17 -0.59 8.94
N LEU A 109 -5.33 -0.01 9.79
CA LEU A 109 -4.09 -0.65 10.24
C LEU A 109 -4.35 -1.96 11.02
N LYS A 110 -5.41 -2.01 11.82
CA LYS A 110 -5.85 -3.22 12.54
C LYS A 110 -6.37 -4.29 11.59
N ASP A 111 -7.23 -3.93 10.65
CA ASP A 111 -7.78 -4.84 9.63
C ASP A 111 -6.68 -5.41 8.73
N LEU A 112 -5.65 -4.62 8.41
CA LEU A 112 -4.46 -5.07 7.71
C LEU A 112 -3.51 -5.92 8.59
N GLY A 113 -3.70 -5.93 9.91
CA GLY A 113 -2.83 -6.59 10.88
C GLY A 113 -1.46 -5.93 11.01
N ILE A 114 -1.34 -4.63 10.70
CA ILE A 114 -0.12 -3.82 10.86
C ILE A 114 -0.02 -3.28 12.30
N TYR A 115 -1.16 -3.00 12.93
CA TYR A 115 -1.24 -2.48 14.28
C TYR A 115 -1.98 -3.46 15.18
N SER A 116 -1.36 -3.85 16.29
CA SER A 116 -2.03 -4.48 17.42
C SER A 116 -1.81 -3.62 18.66
N GLU A 117 -2.88 -3.34 19.40
CA GLU A 117 -2.73 -2.87 20.78
C GLU A 117 -2.24 -4.07 21.59
N GLU A 118 -0.93 -4.25 21.70
CA GLU A 118 -0.39 -5.09 22.77
C GLU A 118 -0.81 -4.42 24.09
N SER A 119 -1.64 -5.14 24.85
CA SER A 119 -2.11 -4.78 26.19
C SER A 119 -1.03 -5.07 27.23
#